data_AF-A0A942AUN0-F1
#
_entry.id   AF-A0A942AUN0-F1
#
_cell.length_a   1.000
_cell.length_b   1.000
_cell.length_c   1.000
_cell.angle_alpha   90.00
_cell.angle_beta   90.00
_cell.angle_gamma   90.00
#
_symmetry.space_group_name_H-M   'P 1'
#
loop_
_entity.id
_entity.type
_entity.pdbx_description
1 polymer ?
#
loop_
_entity_poly.entity_id
_entity_poly.type
_entity_poly.pdbx_seq_one_letter_code
_entity_poly.pdbx_strand_id
1 'polypeptide(L)'
;MENKLDVLTKKLYDEGVEKARKEADEIIDKANKQAEKIIADAQAKAEDFIAGGKQEVDNLKKKAESEMALSARQALTALKQSITHLISGEVAGEMAKTGFEDKAFVQNLLISIVEKWDVTSGNLNLDIVLSPEEKEQFESFVASKYKNLLNKGLEIKVGNMKEGFLIRPQDGSYQIAFSEELFEAFFNQYMRSFTKSLLYK
;
A
#
# COMPACT_ATOMS: atom_id res chain seq x y z
N MET A 1 96.21 31.60 25.95
CA MET A 1 95.78 30.20 25.80
C MET A 1 94.34 30.08 26.30
N GLU A 2 93.39 30.68 25.57
CA GLU A 2 92.02 30.86 26.04
C GLU A 2 90.98 30.08 25.19
N ASN A 3 91.41 29.20 24.28
CA ASN A 3 90.62 29.00 23.05
C ASN A 3 90.30 27.55 22.67
N LYS A 4 90.43 26.57 23.58
CA LYS A 4 90.03 25.17 23.32
C LYS A 4 88.79 24.74 24.10
N LEU A 5 88.64 25.22 25.33
CA LEU A 5 87.45 24.96 26.14
C LEU A 5 86.24 25.63 25.48
N ASP A 6 86.32 26.93 25.18
CA ASP A 6 85.23 27.70 24.56
C ASP A 6 84.77 27.14 23.22
N VAL A 7 85.69 26.62 22.41
CA VAL A 7 85.37 25.97 21.12
C VAL A 7 84.62 24.65 21.34
N LEU A 8 85.01 23.84 22.33
CA LEU A 8 84.31 22.61 22.68
C LEU A 8 82.94 22.90 23.30
N THR A 9 82.83 23.92 24.15
CA THR A 9 81.56 24.33 24.76
C THR A 9 80.59 24.87 23.70
N LYS A 10 81.07 25.66 22.74
CA LYS A 10 80.28 26.16 21.62
C LYS A 10 79.82 25.03 20.71
N LYS A 11 80.70 24.08 20.38
CA LYS A 11 80.35 22.91 19.56
C LYS A 11 79.30 22.02 20.26
N LEU A 12 79.46 21.77 21.56
CA LEU A 12 78.48 21.01 22.35
C LEU A 12 77.13 21.73 22.42
N TYR A 13 77.13 23.06 22.54
CA TYR A 13 75.92 23.87 22.49
C TYR A 13 75.24 23.77 21.12
N ASP A 14 75.98 23.95 20.03
CA ASP A 14 75.45 23.87 18.66
C ASP A 14 74.89 22.47 18.35
N GLU A 15 75.58 21.40 18.73
CA GLU A 15 75.10 20.02 18.60
C GLU A 15 73.84 19.76 19.45
N GLY A 16 73.80 20.31 20.67
CA GLY A 16 72.63 20.24 21.54
C GLY A 16 71.42 20.97 20.96
N VAL A 17 71.62 22.16 20.40
CA VAL A 17 70.59 22.97 19.74
C VAL A 17 70.09 22.28 18.47
N GLU A 18 70.99 21.71 17.66
CA GLU A 18 70.61 21.01 16.42
C GLU A 18 69.81 19.74 16.72
N LYS A 19 70.22 18.97 17.76
CA LYS A 19 69.47 17.80 18.20
C LYS A 19 68.08 18.18 18.75
N ALA A 20 68.01 19.24 19.56
CA ALA A 20 66.74 19.76 20.08
C ALA A 20 65.81 20.24 18.95
N ARG A 21 66.34 20.88 17.91
CA ARG A 21 65.55 21.27 16.73
C ARG A 21 65.00 20.06 15.98
N LYS A 22 65.81 19.03 15.73
CA LYS A 22 65.34 17.78 15.11
C LYS A 22 64.24 17.12 15.91
N GLU A 23 64.41 17.02 17.23
CA GLU A 23 63.38 16.45 18.11
C GLU A 23 62.08 17.30 18.10
N ALA A 24 62.19 18.63 18.07
CA ALA A 24 61.04 19.52 17.95
C ALA A 24 60.31 19.34 16.61
N ASP A 25 61.06 19.26 15.50
CA ASP A 25 60.51 19.04 14.16
C ASP A 25 59.80 17.67 14.07
N GLU A 26 60.37 16.62 14.67
CA GLU A 26 59.74 15.30 14.76
C GLU A 26 58.44 15.32 15.59
N ILE A 27 58.40 16.09 16.69
CA ILE A 27 57.19 16.24 17.51
C ILE A 27 56.10 16.96 16.70
N ILE A 28 56.45 18.03 15.99
CA ILE A 28 55.51 18.80 15.16
C ILE A 28 54.99 17.93 14.01
N ASP A 29 55.85 17.17 13.33
CA ASP A 29 55.44 16.25 12.26
C ASP A 29 54.50 15.16 12.79
N LYS A 30 54.80 14.56 13.95
CA LYS A 30 53.89 13.59 14.60
C LYS A 30 52.56 14.21 14.98
N ALA A 31 52.57 15.42 15.54
CA ALA A 31 51.34 16.13 15.92
C ALA A 31 50.48 16.46 14.69
N ASN A 32 51.11 16.91 13.60
CA ASN A 32 50.42 17.20 12.33
C ASN A 32 49.82 15.93 11.73
N LYS A 33 50.57 14.83 11.66
CA LYS A 33 50.06 13.53 11.19
C LYS A 33 48.90 13.01 12.04
N GLN A 34 48.98 13.19 13.36
CA GLN A 34 47.91 12.79 14.26
C GLN A 34 46.66 13.67 14.09
N ALA A 35 46.83 14.98 13.88
CA ALA A 35 45.73 15.89 13.59
C ALA A 35 45.05 15.56 12.25
N GLU A 36 45.84 15.31 11.20
CA GLU A 36 45.33 14.87 9.89
C GLU A 36 44.55 13.56 10.02
N LYS A 37 45.07 12.59 10.77
CA LYS A 37 44.38 11.33 11.03
C LYS A 37 43.05 11.53 11.76
N ILE A 38 43.02 12.39 12.79
CA ILE A 38 41.78 12.68 13.54
C ILE A 38 40.73 13.31 12.60
N ILE A 39 41.13 14.23 11.73
CA ILE A 39 40.23 14.88 10.76
C ILE A 39 39.70 13.84 9.77
N ALA A 40 40.58 13.00 9.21
CA ALA A 40 40.19 11.95 8.27
C ALA A 40 39.22 10.94 8.91
N ASP A 41 39.51 10.48 10.13
CA ASP A 41 38.64 9.55 10.87
C ASP A 41 37.28 10.18 11.19
N ALA A 42 37.25 11.48 11.51
CA ALA A 42 36.01 12.21 11.77
C ALA A 42 35.17 12.39 10.49
N GLN A 43 35.80 12.69 9.35
CA GLN A 43 35.14 12.78 8.05
C GLN A 43 34.54 11.44 7.63
N ALA A 44 35.31 10.35 7.74
CA ALA A 44 34.82 9.00 7.43
C ALA A 44 33.60 8.63 8.28
N LYS A 45 33.64 8.88 9.61
CA LYS A 45 32.49 8.63 10.49
C LYS A 45 31.28 9.48 10.14
N ALA A 46 31.48 10.73 9.73
CA ALA A 46 30.37 11.60 9.31
C ALA A 46 29.74 11.10 8.00
N GLU A 47 30.55 10.66 7.04
CA GLU A 47 30.07 10.06 5.79
C GLU A 47 29.28 8.77 6.05
N ASP A 48 29.80 7.88 6.90
CA ASP A 48 29.12 6.65 7.31
C ASP A 48 27.77 6.94 7.99
N PHE A 49 27.73 7.93 8.88
CA PHE A 49 26.49 8.33 9.55
C PHE A 49 25.45 8.88 8.56
N ILE A 50 25.87 9.73 7.62
CA ILE A 50 24.98 10.26 6.58
C ILE A 50 24.50 9.15 5.66
N ALA A 51 25.36 8.22 5.27
CA ALA A 51 25.00 7.08 4.44
C ALA A 51 23.99 6.17 5.15
N GLY A 52 24.23 5.84 6.42
CA GLY A 52 23.30 5.07 7.27
C GLY A 52 21.95 5.75 7.41
N GLY A 53 21.93 7.06 7.68
CA GLY A 53 20.69 7.83 7.78
C GLY A 53 19.90 7.87 6.48
N LYS A 54 20.57 8.04 5.33
CA LYS A 54 19.91 7.97 4.01
C LYS A 54 19.30 6.60 3.74
N GLN A 55 20.02 5.53 4.07
CA GLN A 55 19.54 4.16 3.91
C GLN A 55 18.33 3.89 4.81
N GLU A 56 18.33 4.38 6.05
CA GLU A 56 17.21 4.23 6.97
C GLU A 56 15.96 4.96 6.45
N VAL A 57 16.12 6.20 5.97
CA VAL A 57 15.02 6.97 5.35
C VAL A 57 14.46 6.24 4.13
N ASP A 58 15.31 5.72 3.25
CA ASP A 58 14.88 4.96 2.08
C ASP A 58 14.11 3.68 2.47
N ASN A 59 14.56 2.99 3.52
CA ASN A 59 13.88 1.81 4.03
C ASN A 59 12.50 2.15 4.63
N LEU A 60 12.42 3.24 5.41
CA LEU A 60 11.16 3.73 5.96
C LEU A 60 10.17 4.13 4.85
N LYS A 61 10.66 4.81 3.80
CA LYS A 61 9.86 5.17 2.63
C LYS A 61 9.31 3.93 1.92
N LYS A 62 10.16 2.96 1.59
CA LYS A 62 9.74 1.69 0.96
C LYS A 62 8.72 0.94 1.80
N LYS A 63 8.90 0.94 3.12
CA LYS A 63 7.95 0.32 4.05
C LYS A 63 6.60 1.04 4.04
N ALA A 64 6.59 2.37 4.10
CA ALA A 64 5.37 3.18 4.06
C ALA A 64 4.60 2.97 2.74
N GLU A 65 5.31 3.01 1.61
CA GLU A 65 4.72 2.78 0.28
C GLU A 65 4.11 1.38 0.17
N SER A 66 4.82 0.36 0.65
CA SER A 66 4.35 -1.03 0.62
C SER A 66 3.12 -1.25 1.50
N GLU A 67 3.11 -0.68 2.70
CA GLU A 67 1.96 -0.74 3.60
C GLU A 67 0.74 0.00 3.02
N MET A 68 0.95 1.20 2.48
CA MET A 68 -0.11 2.00 1.86
C MET A 68 -0.73 1.28 0.67
N ALA A 69 0.10 0.70 -0.21
CA ALA A 69 -0.37 -0.08 -1.36
C ALA A 69 -1.18 -1.31 -0.91
N LEU A 70 -0.76 -1.97 0.17
CA LEU A 70 -1.50 -3.10 0.73
C LEU A 70 -2.85 -2.67 1.33
N SER A 71 -2.86 -1.60 2.12
CA SER A 71 -4.10 -1.03 2.68
C SER A 71 -5.08 -0.62 1.59
N ALA A 72 -4.61 0.00 0.50
CA ALA A 72 -5.44 0.36 -0.65
C ALA A 72 -6.03 -0.87 -1.36
N ARG A 73 -5.24 -1.93 -1.56
CA ARG A 73 -5.75 -3.19 -2.12
C ARG A 73 -6.81 -3.84 -1.23
N GLN A 74 -6.61 -3.82 0.08
CA GLN A 74 -7.55 -4.39 1.04
C GLN A 74 -8.86 -3.60 1.07
N ALA A 75 -8.79 -2.27 1.14
CA ALA A 75 -9.95 -1.39 1.06
C ALA A 75 -10.72 -1.61 -0.25
N LEU A 76 -10.04 -1.62 -1.39
CA LEU A 76 -10.67 -1.88 -2.69
C LEU A 76 -11.36 -3.24 -2.74
N THR A 77 -10.74 -4.28 -2.19
CA THR A 77 -11.30 -5.63 -2.15
C THR A 77 -12.56 -5.68 -1.31
N ALA A 78 -12.54 -5.08 -0.11
CA ALA A 78 -13.70 -5.04 0.77
C ALA A 78 -14.86 -4.24 0.18
N LEU A 79 -14.57 -3.12 -0.49
CA LEU A 79 -15.59 -2.36 -1.22
C LEU A 79 -16.20 -3.24 -2.32
N LYS A 80 -15.39 -3.84 -3.21
CA LYS A 80 -15.86 -4.74 -4.27
C LYS A 80 -16.76 -5.85 -3.73
N GLN A 81 -16.35 -6.51 -2.65
CA GLN A 81 -17.16 -7.56 -2.01
C GLN A 81 -18.50 -7.02 -1.51
N SER A 82 -18.51 -5.83 -0.89
CA SER A 82 -19.74 -5.18 -0.42
C SER A 82 -20.67 -4.82 -1.58
N ILE A 83 -20.11 -4.30 -2.69
CA ILE A 83 -20.87 -4.03 -3.92
C ILE A 83 -21.48 -5.31 -4.45
N THR A 84 -20.68 -6.36 -4.66
CA THR A 84 -21.14 -7.64 -5.19
C THR A 84 -22.22 -8.25 -4.31
N HIS A 85 -22.01 -8.29 -3.00
CA HIS A 85 -22.97 -8.87 -2.06
C HIS A 85 -24.31 -8.11 -2.05
N LEU A 86 -24.26 -6.77 -2.01
CA LEU A 86 -25.48 -5.96 -2.02
C LEU A 86 -26.25 -6.15 -3.32
N ILE A 87 -25.59 -6.02 -4.48
CA ILE A 87 -26.28 -6.13 -5.76
C ILE A 87 -26.84 -7.55 -5.93
N SER A 88 -26.07 -8.59 -5.64
CA SER A 88 -26.58 -9.97 -5.73
C SER A 88 -27.73 -10.23 -4.76
N GLY A 89 -27.68 -9.67 -3.55
CA GLY A 89 -28.76 -9.78 -2.56
C GLY A 89 -30.03 -9.05 -2.97
N GLU A 90 -29.91 -7.80 -3.42
CA GLU A 90 -31.04 -6.98 -3.90
C GLU A 90 -31.67 -7.59 -5.16
N VAL A 91 -30.86 -8.05 -6.13
CA VAL A 91 -31.40 -8.71 -7.33
C VAL A 91 -32.04 -10.05 -6.96
N ALA A 92 -31.46 -10.85 -6.07
CA ALA A 92 -32.10 -12.08 -5.59
C ALA A 92 -33.42 -11.78 -4.88
N GLY A 93 -33.48 -10.72 -4.05
CA GLY A 93 -34.70 -10.26 -3.40
C GLY A 93 -35.75 -9.74 -4.38
N GLU A 94 -35.34 -8.97 -5.39
CA GLU A 94 -36.22 -8.48 -6.46
C GLU A 94 -36.73 -9.65 -7.31
N MET A 95 -35.91 -10.65 -7.63
CA MET A 95 -36.35 -11.87 -8.32
C MET A 95 -37.29 -12.70 -7.45
N ALA A 96 -37.07 -12.80 -6.13
CA ALA A 96 -38.02 -13.47 -5.24
C ALA A 96 -39.36 -12.74 -5.13
N LYS A 97 -39.37 -11.40 -5.22
CA LYS A 97 -40.59 -10.57 -5.18
C LYS A 97 -41.31 -10.51 -6.53
N THR A 98 -40.57 -10.28 -7.61
CA THR A 98 -41.10 -10.02 -8.98
C THR A 98 -41.05 -11.25 -9.90
N GLY A 99 -40.34 -12.31 -9.52
CA GLY A 99 -40.35 -13.59 -10.24
C GLY A 99 -41.74 -14.26 -10.23
N PHE A 100 -42.66 -13.80 -9.38
CA PHE A 100 -44.06 -14.18 -9.45
C PHE A 100 -44.92 -13.27 -10.33
N GLU A 101 -44.39 -12.13 -10.80
CA GLU A 101 -45.12 -11.16 -11.64
C GLU A 101 -44.99 -11.51 -13.12
N ASP A 102 -43.81 -11.92 -13.60
CA ASP A 102 -43.65 -12.50 -14.95
C ASP A 102 -43.91 -14.01 -14.90
N LYS A 103 -45.13 -14.32 -14.46
CA LYS A 103 -45.58 -15.64 -14.03
C LYS A 103 -45.36 -16.70 -15.11
N ALA A 104 -45.50 -16.34 -16.38
CA ALA A 104 -45.35 -17.26 -17.50
C ALA A 104 -43.88 -17.62 -17.77
N PHE A 105 -42.96 -16.64 -17.80
CA PHE A 105 -41.54 -16.91 -18.02
C PHE A 105 -40.95 -17.74 -16.86
N VAL A 106 -41.25 -17.36 -15.62
CA VAL A 106 -40.75 -18.09 -14.43
C VAL A 106 -41.39 -19.46 -14.29
N GLN A 107 -42.68 -19.62 -14.60
CA GLN A 107 -43.31 -20.95 -14.65
C GLN A 107 -42.67 -21.83 -15.73
N ASN A 108 -42.45 -21.32 -16.93
CA ASN A 108 -41.82 -22.08 -18.01
C ASN A 108 -40.37 -22.45 -17.67
N LEU A 109 -39.62 -21.54 -17.06
CA LEU A 109 -38.25 -21.80 -16.60
C LEU A 109 -38.24 -22.87 -15.49
N LEU A 110 -39.13 -22.79 -14.51
CA LEU A 110 -39.26 -23.79 -13.44
C LEU A 110 -39.71 -25.15 -13.99
N ILE A 111 -40.61 -25.17 -14.99
CA ILE A 111 -41.02 -26.40 -15.67
C ILE A 111 -39.85 -27.01 -16.44
N SER A 112 -39.13 -26.24 -17.26
CA SER A 112 -37.92 -26.69 -17.96
C SER A 112 -36.86 -27.21 -16.98
N ILE A 113 -36.71 -26.56 -15.82
CA ILE A 113 -35.82 -27.02 -14.75
C ILE A 113 -36.30 -28.36 -14.18
N VAL A 114 -37.56 -28.48 -13.79
CA VAL A 114 -38.10 -29.69 -13.17
C VAL A 114 -38.16 -30.88 -14.15
N GLU A 115 -38.46 -30.65 -15.42
CA GLU A 115 -38.49 -31.69 -16.47
C GLU A 115 -37.10 -32.26 -16.76
N LYS A 116 -36.06 -31.43 -16.69
CA LYS A 116 -34.68 -31.81 -17.05
C LYS A 116 -33.78 -32.02 -15.83
N TRP A 117 -34.30 -31.82 -14.62
CA TRP A 117 -33.56 -32.06 -13.38
C TRP A 117 -33.46 -33.55 -13.11
N ASP A 118 -32.23 -34.06 -13.20
CA ASP A 118 -31.90 -35.40 -12.75
C ASP A 118 -31.87 -35.45 -11.20
N VAL A 119 -33.03 -35.78 -10.62
CA VAL A 119 -33.23 -35.86 -9.17
C VAL A 119 -32.32 -36.89 -8.50
N THR A 120 -31.78 -37.85 -9.28
CA THR A 120 -30.88 -38.90 -8.80
C THR A 120 -29.46 -38.42 -8.52
N SER A 121 -29.00 -37.36 -9.18
CA SER A 121 -27.65 -36.80 -8.99
C SER A 121 -27.58 -35.63 -8.02
N GLY A 122 -28.72 -35.05 -7.63
CA GLY A 122 -28.82 -33.98 -6.62
C GLY A 122 -28.17 -32.64 -7.00
N ASN A 123 -27.54 -32.57 -8.18
CA ASN A 123 -26.85 -31.38 -8.67
C ASN A 123 -27.68 -30.70 -9.76
N LEU A 124 -28.17 -29.50 -9.47
CA LEU A 124 -28.78 -28.64 -10.48
C LEU A 124 -27.67 -27.92 -11.25
N ASN A 125 -27.35 -28.40 -12.45
CA ASN A 125 -26.48 -27.68 -13.37
C ASN A 125 -27.32 -27.00 -14.47
N LEU A 126 -27.47 -25.67 -14.37
CA LEU A 126 -28.25 -24.87 -15.31
C LEU A 126 -27.70 -24.92 -16.74
N ASP A 127 -26.40 -25.20 -16.94
CA ASP A 127 -25.80 -25.37 -18.27
C ASP A 127 -26.28 -26.63 -19.00
N ILE A 128 -26.78 -27.62 -18.27
CA ILE A 128 -27.30 -28.89 -18.82
C ILE A 128 -28.81 -28.80 -19.06
N VAL A 129 -29.49 -27.95 -18.29
CA VAL A 129 -30.95 -27.85 -18.22
C VAL A 129 -31.50 -26.85 -19.24
N LEU A 130 -30.82 -25.74 -19.50
CA LEU A 130 -31.30 -24.72 -20.43
C LEU A 130 -30.71 -24.94 -21.83
N SER A 131 -31.57 -24.86 -22.85
CA SER A 131 -31.13 -24.73 -24.23
C SER A 131 -30.39 -23.38 -24.43
N PRO A 132 -29.58 -23.23 -25.50
CA PRO A 132 -28.88 -21.98 -25.76
C PRO A 132 -29.80 -20.75 -25.81
N GLU A 133 -31.00 -20.91 -26.40
CA GLU A 133 -32.00 -19.84 -26.49
C GLU A 133 -32.61 -19.50 -25.12
N GLU A 134 -32.97 -20.50 -24.32
CA GLU A 134 -33.46 -20.30 -22.94
C GLU A 134 -32.40 -19.63 -22.05
N LYS A 135 -31.13 -19.97 -22.25
CA LYS A 135 -30.00 -19.36 -21.54
C LYS A 135 -29.85 -17.88 -21.89
N GLU A 136 -29.88 -17.53 -23.17
CA GLU A 136 -29.80 -16.13 -23.63
C GLU A 136 -30.97 -15.28 -23.11
N GLN A 137 -32.18 -15.84 -23.12
CA GLN A 137 -33.37 -15.20 -22.56
C GLN A 137 -33.24 -14.99 -21.04
N PHE A 138 -32.74 -16.01 -20.31
CA PHE A 138 -32.50 -15.91 -18.88
C PHE A 138 -31.42 -14.88 -18.53
N GLU A 139 -30.28 -14.89 -19.23
CA GLU A 139 -29.20 -13.92 -19.04
C GLU A 139 -29.69 -12.49 -19.32
N SER A 140 -30.48 -12.30 -20.39
CA SER A 140 -31.08 -11.01 -20.73
C SER A 140 -32.08 -10.53 -19.67
N PHE A 141 -32.92 -11.43 -19.17
CA PHE A 141 -33.85 -11.13 -18.07
C PHE A 141 -33.10 -10.69 -16.82
N VAL A 142 -32.11 -11.47 -16.38
CA VAL A 142 -31.29 -11.15 -15.21
C VAL A 142 -30.56 -9.82 -15.42
N ALA A 143 -29.90 -9.61 -16.56
CA ALA A 143 -29.21 -8.36 -16.89
C ALA A 143 -30.14 -7.14 -16.84
N SER A 144 -31.39 -7.28 -17.27
CA SER A 144 -32.39 -6.20 -17.20
C SER A 144 -32.71 -5.81 -15.75
N LYS A 145 -32.78 -6.77 -14.83
CA LYS A 145 -33.02 -6.52 -13.40
C LYS A 145 -31.83 -5.81 -12.75
N TYR A 146 -30.60 -6.27 -13.01
CA TYR A 146 -29.39 -5.56 -12.59
C TYR A 146 -29.34 -4.11 -13.11
N LYS A 147 -29.65 -3.89 -14.39
CA LYS A 147 -29.68 -2.57 -15.01
C LYS A 147 -30.74 -1.66 -14.38
N ASN A 148 -31.95 -2.17 -14.15
CA ASN A 148 -33.01 -1.41 -13.49
C ASN A 148 -32.66 -1.04 -12.05
N LEU A 149 -32.04 -1.95 -11.30
CA LEU A 149 -31.58 -1.70 -9.94
C LEU A 149 -30.51 -0.60 -9.91
N LEU A 150 -29.47 -0.71 -10.75
CA LEU A 150 -28.38 0.26 -10.80
C LEU A 150 -28.85 1.65 -11.27
N ASN A 151 -29.81 1.72 -12.19
CA ASN A 151 -30.39 2.98 -12.67
C ASN A 151 -31.20 3.73 -11.60
N LYS A 152 -31.78 3.03 -10.62
CA LYS A 152 -32.45 3.66 -9.46
C LYS A 152 -31.46 4.32 -8.50
N GLY A 153 -30.18 3.98 -8.62
CA GLY A 153 -29.13 4.34 -7.68
C GLY A 153 -29.11 3.42 -6.47
N LEU A 154 -27.91 3.10 -6.00
CA LEU A 154 -27.69 2.19 -4.87
C LEU A 154 -26.78 2.84 -3.84
N GLU A 155 -27.17 2.75 -2.57
CA GLU A 155 -26.31 3.12 -1.45
C GLU A 155 -25.67 1.87 -0.85
N ILE A 156 -24.35 1.85 -0.79
CA ILE A 156 -23.56 0.72 -0.30
C ILE A 156 -22.88 1.12 1.00
N LYS A 157 -23.32 0.50 2.09
CA LYS A 157 -22.68 0.65 3.39
C LYS A 157 -21.66 -0.46 3.58
N VAL A 158 -20.43 -0.07 3.89
CA VAL A 158 -19.35 -1.03 4.18
C VAL A 158 -19.16 -1.09 5.69
N GLY A 159 -19.32 -2.27 6.28
CA GLY A 159 -19.24 -2.46 7.73
C GLY A 159 -20.28 -1.62 8.50
N ASN A 160 -19.85 -0.93 9.56
CA ASN A 160 -20.71 -0.16 10.45
C ASN A 160 -20.72 1.35 10.15
N MET A 161 -20.42 1.73 8.91
CA MET A 161 -20.33 3.13 8.53
C MET A 161 -21.71 3.80 8.45
N LYS A 162 -21.78 5.07 8.87
CA LYS A 162 -23.03 5.85 8.88
C LYS A 162 -23.48 6.22 7.46
N GLU A 163 -22.54 6.69 6.66
CA GLU A 163 -22.70 7.04 5.25
C GLU A 163 -22.28 5.86 4.35
N GLY A 164 -22.85 5.78 3.15
CA GLY A 164 -22.55 4.75 2.16
C GLY A 164 -22.07 5.31 0.82
N PHE A 165 -21.36 4.48 0.07
CA PHE A 165 -20.95 4.76 -1.31
C PHE A 165 -22.17 4.71 -2.23
N LEU A 166 -22.35 5.73 -3.06
CA LEU A 166 -23.53 5.87 -3.92
C LEU A 166 -23.18 5.49 -5.36
N ILE A 167 -23.71 4.37 -5.86
CA ILE A 167 -23.68 4.06 -7.29
C ILE A 167 -24.81 4.80 -7.97
N ARG A 168 -24.52 5.57 -9.03
CA ARG A 168 -25.52 6.27 -9.84
C ARG A 168 -25.19 6.21 -11.32
N PRO A 169 -26.19 6.23 -12.21
CA PRO A 169 -25.95 6.34 -13.64
C PRO A 169 -25.38 7.72 -14.00
N GLN A 170 -24.35 7.75 -14.84
CA GLN A 170 -23.75 8.96 -15.40
C GLN A 170 -23.14 8.67 -16.78
N ASP A 171 -23.52 9.45 -17.78
CA ASP A 171 -22.98 9.41 -19.15
C ASP A 171 -23.01 8.02 -19.81
N GLY A 172 -24.09 7.26 -19.60
CA GLY A 172 -24.22 5.90 -20.13
C GLY A 172 -23.42 4.84 -19.39
N SER A 173 -22.78 5.21 -18.27
CA SER A 173 -22.06 4.34 -17.34
C SER A 173 -22.58 4.49 -15.92
N TYR A 174 -21.93 3.85 -14.93
CA TYR A 174 -22.21 4.05 -13.51
C TYR A 174 -21.00 4.62 -12.79
N GLN A 175 -21.21 5.60 -11.93
CA GLN A 175 -20.19 6.19 -11.07
C GLN A 175 -20.45 5.91 -9.60
N ILE A 176 -19.38 5.85 -8.81
CA ILE A 176 -19.44 5.74 -7.35
C ILE A 176 -19.13 7.12 -6.77
N ALA A 177 -20.13 7.74 -6.15
CA ALA A 177 -20.00 8.99 -5.42
C ALA A 177 -19.86 8.72 -3.92
N PHE A 178 -18.98 9.48 -3.27
CA PHE A 178 -18.72 9.41 -1.82
C PHE A 178 -18.19 10.75 -1.33
N SER A 179 -18.41 11.06 -0.05
CA SER A 179 -17.83 12.22 0.61
C SER A 179 -16.36 11.96 0.98
N GLU A 180 -15.60 13.03 1.21
CA GLU A 180 -14.22 12.93 1.68
C GLU A 180 -14.18 12.24 3.05
N GLU A 181 -15.07 12.63 3.96
CA GLU A 181 -15.19 12.06 5.31
C GLU A 181 -15.51 10.56 5.26
N LEU A 182 -16.37 10.15 4.33
CA LEU A 182 -16.69 8.75 4.09
C LEU A 182 -15.46 7.97 3.62
N PHE A 183 -14.72 8.52 2.64
CA PHE A 183 -13.52 7.88 2.13
C PHE A 183 -12.44 7.75 3.20
N GLU A 184 -12.20 8.81 3.97
CA GLU A 184 -11.23 8.80 5.07
C GLU A 184 -11.62 7.77 6.13
N ALA A 185 -12.87 7.80 6.62
CA ALA A 185 -13.35 6.88 7.63
C ALA A 185 -13.29 5.41 7.15
N PHE A 186 -13.57 5.17 5.88
CA PHE A 186 -13.44 3.87 5.24
C PHE A 186 -11.98 3.43 5.15
N PHE A 187 -11.11 4.25 4.53
CA PHE A 187 -9.72 3.91 4.27
C PHE A 187 -8.92 3.75 5.57
N ASN A 188 -9.23 4.56 6.60
CA ASN A 188 -8.60 4.48 7.92
C ASN A 188 -8.79 3.13 8.61
N GLN A 189 -9.84 2.36 8.28
CA GLN A 189 -10.03 1.01 8.82
C GLN A 189 -8.98 0.02 8.32
N TYR A 190 -8.43 0.25 7.12
CA TYR A 190 -7.46 -0.64 6.48
C TYR A 190 -6.02 -0.16 6.61
N MET A 191 -5.81 1.11 6.99
CA MET A 191 -4.48 1.65 7.21
C MET A 191 -3.76 0.97 8.39
N ARG A 192 -2.48 0.63 8.17
CA ARG A 192 -1.60 0.00 9.15
C ARG A 192 -1.01 1.02 10.13
N SER A 193 -0.59 0.55 11.29
CA SER A 193 -0.13 1.38 12.42
C SER A 193 1.07 2.27 12.07
N PHE A 194 2.05 1.75 11.33
CA PHE A 194 3.23 2.54 10.93
C PHE A 194 2.83 3.67 9.97
N THR A 195 2.11 3.37 8.90
CA THR A 195 1.61 4.39 7.97
C THR A 195 0.68 5.41 8.67
N LYS A 196 -0.16 4.98 9.61
CA LYS A 196 -0.97 5.88 10.45
C LYS A 196 -0.12 6.85 11.24
N SER A 197 0.93 6.36 11.91
CA SER A 197 1.83 7.23 12.71
C SER A 197 2.60 8.26 11.88
N LEU A 198 2.74 8.05 10.57
CA LEU A 198 3.40 9.00 9.67
C LEU A 198 2.43 10.09 9.18
N LEU A 199 1.17 9.74 8.92
CA LEU A 199 0.17 10.62 8.31
C LEU A 199 -0.68 11.37 9.35
N TYR A 200 -0.93 10.76 10.50
CA TYR A 200 -1.76 11.30 11.57
C TYR A 200 -0.88 11.45 12.82
N LYS A 201 -0.57 12.70 13.17
CA LYS A 201 0.10 13.05 14.42
C LYS A 201 -0.91 13.15 15.57
#